data_AF-W2SN74-F1
#
_entry.id   AF-W2SN74-F1
#
_cell.length_a   1.000
_cell.length_b   1.000
_cell.length_c   1.000
_cell.angle_alpha   90.00
_cell.angle_beta   90.00
_cell.angle_gamma   90.00
#
_symmetry.space_group_name_H-M   'P 1'
#
loop_
_entity.id
_entity.type
_entity.pdbx_description
1 polymer ?
#
loop_
_entity_poly.entity_id
_entity_poly.type
_entity_poly.pdbx_seq_one_letter_code
_entity_poly.pdbx_strand_id
1 'polypeptide(L)'
;YPNPKVDQFAETRFYRPGDNYLTINGDDLNVGAMERDIKITVGGVDCQLTALARKVLTCKPPTEKPDLEGGVQPEVMVKIGNVNYNIGQLSYDSPSLTSGILLVILICAIAMLLCLFCLAIMYRRKTNSHQRQMKYLKTQMDTIEMKF
;
A
#
# COMPACT_ATOMS: atom_id res chain seq x y z
N TYR A 1 -33.37 27.83 -13.84
CA TYR A 1 -32.02 27.33 -13.50
C TYR A 1 -32.13 25.85 -13.19
N PRO A 2 -31.32 24.98 -13.81
CA PRO A 2 -31.24 23.57 -13.42
C PRO A 2 -30.70 23.47 -11.98
N ASN A 3 -31.22 22.51 -11.21
CA ASN A 3 -30.74 22.27 -9.86
C ASN A 3 -29.41 21.51 -9.91
N PRO A 4 -28.41 21.89 -9.10
CA PRO A 4 -27.14 21.19 -9.06
C PRO A 4 -27.34 19.80 -8.48
N LYS A 5 -26.73 18.79 -9.09
CA LYS A 5 -26.77 17.40 -8.63
C LYS A 5 -25.35 16.88 -8.43
N VAL A 6 -25.10 16.20 -7.32
CA VAL A 6 -23.83 15.55 -7.05
C VAL A 6 -24.00 14.04 -7.19
N ASP A 7 -23.06 13.39 -7.86
CA ASP A 7 -23.07 11.95 -8.05
C ASP A 7 -22.34 11.26 -6.89
N GLN A 8 -22.85 10.09 -6.52
CA GLN A 8 -22.19 9.21 -5.54
C GLN A 8 -21.01 8.50 -6.18
N PHE A 9 -20.00 8.19 -5.37
CA PHE A 9 -18.90 7.35 -5.82
C PHE A 9 -19.43 5.94 -6.12
N ALA A 10 -19.16 5.45 -7.33
CA ALA A 10 -19.50 4.09 -7.72
C ALA A 10 -18.70 3.03 -6.92
N GLU A 11 -17.52 3.41 -6.42
CA GLU A 11 -16.61 2.56 -5.65
C GLU A 11 -15.93 3.35 -4.54
N THR A 12 -15.44 2.67 -3.49
CA THR A 12 -14.66 3.28 -2.41
C THR A 12 -13.43 3.98 -2.97
N ARG A 13 -13.31 5.28 -2.74
CA ARG A 13 -12.15 6.06 -3.19
C ARG A 13 -11.03 5.90 -2.17
N PHE A 14 -9.81 5.69 -2.65
CA PHE A 14 -8.61 5.62 -1.80
C PHE A 14 -7.90 6.97 -1.79
N TYR A 15 -7.56 7.46 -0.60
CA TYR A 15 -6.70 8.61 -0.43
C TYR A 15 -5.28 8.26 -0.88
N ARG A 16 -4.69 9.10 -1.74
CA ARG A 16 -3.31 8.94 -2.22
C ARG A 16 -2.45 10.05 -1.62
N PRO A 17 -1.46 9.74 -0.77
CA PRO A 17 -0.63 10.72 -0.08
C PRO A 17 0.32 11.56 -0.98
N GLY A 18 0.02 11.71 -2.27
CA GLY A 18 0.68 12.63 -3.21
C GLY A 18 -0.32 13.42 -4.07
N ASP A 19 -1.53 12.88 -4.28
CA ASP A 19 -2.62 13.61 -4.94
C ASP A 19 -3.36 14.41 -3.85
N ASN A 20 -2.99 15.68 -3.71
CA ASN A 20 -3.59 16.59 -2.74
C ASN A 20 -5.03 17.02 -3.09
N TYR A 21 -5.67 16.36 -4.05
CA TYR A 21 -6.93 16.77 -4.64
C TYR A 21 -7.88 15.58 -4.79
N LEU A 22 -9.08 15.70 -4.23
CA LEU A 22 -10.20 14.79 -4.37
C LEU A 22 -11.20 15.37 -5.37
N THR A 23 -11.52 14.62 -6.42
CA THR A 23 -12.51 15.01 -7.42
C THR A 23 -13.85 14.33 -7.18
N ILE A 24 -14.93 15.12 -7.25
CA ILE A 24 -16.31 14.70 -7.06
C ILE A 24 -17.09 15.09 -8.32
N ASN A 25 -17.81 14.13 -8.90
CA ASN A 25 -18.58 14.35 -10.13
C ASN A 25 -20.00 14.83 -9.82
N GLY A 26 -20.61 15.53 -10.78
CA GLY A 26 -22.00 15.94 -10.73
C GLY A 26 -22.45 16.63 -12.01
N ASP A 27 -23.58 17.32 -11.95
CA ASP A 27 -24.18 18.05 -13.07
C ASP A 27 -24.64 19.45 -12.66
N ASP A 28 -24.41 20.41 -13.56
CA ASP A 28 -24.77 21.82 -13.46
C ASP A 28 -24.34 22.51 -12.14
N LEU A 29 -23.21 22.08 -11.56
CA LEU A 29 -22.70 22.54 -10.27
C LEU A 29 -22.36 24.04 -10.29
N ASN A 30 -21.59 24.49 -11.30
CA ASN A 30 -21.20 25.90 -11.47
C ASN A 30 -22.35 26.83 -11.94
N VAL A 31 -23.51 26.25 -12.30
CA VAL A 31 -24.68 27.01 -12.77
C VAL A 31 -25.75 27.09 -11.67
N GLY A 32 -25.86 26.03 -10.87
CA GLY A 32 -26.83 25.90 -9.79
C GLY A 32 -26.35 26.36 -8.42
N ALA A 33 -25.03 26.54 -8.22
CA ALA A 33 -24.44 27.00 -6.97
C ALA A 33 -23.13 27.77 -7.19
N MET A 34 -22.80 28.66 -6.26
CA MET A 34 -21.49 29.32 -6.21
C MET A 34 -20.54 28.58 -5.26
N GLU A 35 -19.24 28.77 -5.45
CA GLU A 35 -18.20 28.19 -4.59
C GLU A 35 -18.43 28.44 -3.10
N ARG A 36 -18.93 29.62 -2.74
CA ARG A 36 -19.24 30.02 -1.35
C ARG A 36 -20.41 29.26 -0.72
N ASP A 37 -21.32 28.74 -1.55
CA ASP A 37 -22.51 28.02 -1.09
C ASP A 37 -22.25 26.51 -1.00
N ILE A 38 -21.05 26.07 -1.39
CA ILE A 38 -20.62 24.68 -1.41
C ILE A 38 -19.67 24.44 -0.23
N LYS A 39 -20.02 23.51 0.65
CA LYS A 39 -19.18 23.07 1.75
C LYS A 39 -18.96 21.57 1.65
N ILE A 40 -17.71 21.14 1.66
CA ILE A 40 -17.35 19.72 1.53
C ILE A 40 -16.71 19.29 2.84
N THR A 41 -17.12 18.15 3.37
CA THR A 41 -16.58 17.59 4.62
C THR A 41 -16.22 16.13 4.45
N VAL A 42 -15.13 15.71 5.07
CA VAL A 42 -14.62 14.34 5.08
C VAL A 42 -14.55 13.89 6.53
N GLY A 43 -15.42 12.96 6.94
CA GLY A 43 -15.50 12.49 8.33
C GLY A 43 -15.72 13.61 9.36
N GLY A 44 -16.45 14.66 8.97
CA GLY A 44 -16.68 15.84 9.82
C GLY A 44 -15.61 16.94 9.76
N VAL A 45 -14.48 16.69 9.10
CA VAL A 45 -13.42 17.68 8.87
C VAL A 45 -13.66 18.43 7.56
N ASP A 46 -13.43 19.74 7.54
CA ASP A 46 -13.64 20.60 6.37
C ASP A 46 -12.65 20.28 5.23
N CYS A 47 -13.15 20.11 4.01
CA CYS A 47 -12.36 19.91 2.79
C CYS A 47 -12.41 21.19 1.97
N GLN A 48 -11.28 21.90 1.88
CA GLN A 48 -11.23 23.17 1.17
C GLN A 48 -11.47 22.97 -0.33
N LEU A 49 -12.50 23.64 -0.88
CA LEU A 49 -12.78 23.65 -2.31
C LEU A 49 -11.63 24.36 -3.04
N THR A 50 -11.03 23.67 -4.00
CA THR A 50 -9.91 24.17 -4.82
C THR A 50 -10.36 24.56 -6.22
N ALA A 51 -11.32 23.83 -6.80
CA ALA A 51 -11.86 24.15 -8.11
C ALA A 51 -13.33 23.73 -8.23
N LEU A 52 -14.12 24.59 -8.86
CA LEU A 52 -15.51 24.33 -9.25
C LEU A 52 -15.63 24.37 -10.77
N ALA A 53 -16.15 23.30 -11.35
CA ALA A 53 -16.52 23.25 -12.76
C ALA A 53 -17.97 22.79 -12.92
N ARG A 54 -18.49 22.84 -14.15
CA ARG A 54 -19.90 22.51 -14.42
C ARG A 54 -20.28 21.09 -13.97
N LYS A 55 -19.37 20.12 -14.12
CA LYS A 55 -19.62 18.70 -13.81
C LYS A 55 -18.67 18.09 -12.78
N VAL A 56 -17.75 18.88 -12.23
CA VAL A 56 -16.74 18.37 -11.30
C VAL A 56 -16.39 19.40 -10.24
N LEU A 57 -16.21 18.92 -9.02
CA LEU A 57 -15.75 19.65 -7.85
C LEU A 57 -14.42 19.04 -7.41
N THR A 58 -13.45 19.89 -7.10
CA THR A 58 -12.15 19.46 -6.58
C THR A 58 -11.95 20.06 -5.21
N CYS A 59 -11.71 19.22 -4.19
CA CYS A 59 -11.38 19.67 -2.84
C CYS A 59 -10.08 19.06 -2.34
N LYS A 60 -9.42 19.69 -1.36
CA LYS A 60 -8.21 19.18 -0.74
C LYS A 60 -8.55 18.44 0.56
N PRO A 61 -8.55 17.08 0.57
CA PRO A 61 -8.86 16.32 1.78
C PRO A 61 -7.76 16.48 2.83
N PRO A 62 -8.09 16.28 4.13
CA PRO A 62 -7.09 16.31 5.18
C PRO A 62 -6.06 15.19 4.99
N THR A 63 -4.79 15.48 5.29
CA THR A 63 -3.68 14.53 5.15
C THR A 63 -3.74 13.41 6.18
N GLU A 64 -4.19 13.73 7.38
CA GLU A 64 -4.41 12.77 8.44
C GLU A 64 -5.86 12.27 8.40
N LYS A 65 -6.03 10.97 8.68
CA LYS A 65 -7.35 10.36 8.78
C LYS A 65 -8.10 11.04 9.94
N PRO A 66 -9.33 11.54 9.73
CA PRO A 66 -10.16 12.06 10.82
C PRO A 66 -10.35 11.00 11.90
N ASP A 67 -10.24 11.39 13.17
CA ASP A 67 -10.51 10.49 14.29
C ASP A 67 -12.01 10.25 14.40
N LEU A 68 -12.46 9.12 13.85
CA LEU A 68 -13.85 8.69 13.89
C LEU A 68 -13.96 7.55 14.89
N GLU A 69 -14.85 7.71 15.87
CA GLU A 69 -15.12 6.68 16.87
C GLU A 69 -15.51 5.36 16.17
N GLY A 70 -14.81 4.28 16.50
CA GLY A 70 -15.04 2.95 15.92
C GLY A 70 -14.19 2.61 14.69
N GLY A 71 -13.22 3.43 14.29
CA GLY A 71 -12.26 3.09 13.22
C GLY A 71 -12.85 3.09 11.80
N VAL A 72 -14.08 3.60 11.65
CA VAL A 72 -14.84 3.66 10.39
C VAL A 72 -14.09 4.49 9.34
N GLN A 73 -14.28 4.17 8.05
CA GLN A 73 -13.78 5.03 6.97
C GLN A 73 -14.57 6.37 6.95
N PRO A 74 -13.88 7.51 6.77
CA PRO A 74 -14.54 8.80 6.74
C PRO A 74 -15.47 8.96 5.54
N GLU A 75 -16.70 9.36 5.82
CA GLU A 75 -17.70 9.68 4.81
C GLU A 75 -17.49 11.07 4.23
N VAL A 76 -17.66 11.19 2.92
CA VAL A 76 -17.58 12.45 2.17
C VAL A 76 -18.99 13.00 2.00
N MET A 77 -19.24 14.14 2.63
CA MET A 77 -20.49 14.88 2.51
C MET A 77 -20.27 16.21 1.80
N VAL A 78 -21.15 16.51 0.84
CA VAL A 78 -21.18 17.78 0.10
C VAL A 78 -22.47 18.50 0.45
N LYS A 79 -22.36 19.71 1.00
CA LYS A 79 -23.49 20.58 1.29
C LYS A 79 -23.54 21.69 0.24
N ILE A 80 -24.69 21.86 -0.38
CA ILE A 80 -24.96 22.91 -1.37
C ILE A 80 -26.14 23.74 -0.85
N GLY A 81 -25.87 24.95 -0.38
CA GLY A 81 -26.85 25.79 0.31
C GLY A 81 -27.41 25.10 1.55
N ASN A 82 -28.68 24.67 1.49
CA ASN A 82 -29.38 23.97 2.58
C ASN A 82 -29.54 22.46 2.36
N VAL A 83 -29.00 21.91 1.27
CA VAL A 83 -29.12 20.49 0.93
C VAL A 83 -27.80 19.77 1.18
N ASN A 84 -27.87 18.61 1.83
CA ASN A 84 -26.71 17.76 2.09
C ASN A 84 -26.76 16.52 1.17
N TYR A 85 -25.64 16.22 0.53
CA TYR A 85 -25.45 15.05 -0.35
C TYR A 85 -24.37 14.16 0.26
N ASN A 86 -24.72 12.89 0.51
CA ASN A 86 -23.74 11.87 0.89
C ASN A 86 -23.15 11.27 -0.39
N ILE A 87 -21.83 11.40 -0.57
CA ILE A 87 -21.12 10.99 -1.79
C ILE A 87 -20.57 9.57 -1.67
N GLY A 88 -20.16 9.16 -0.46
CA GLY A 88 -19.58 7.85 -0.19
C GLY A 88 -18.42 7.92 0.79
N GLN A 89 -17.68 6.81 0.93
CA GLN A 89 -16.57 6.70 1.89
C GLN A 89 -15.20 6.91 1.21
N LEU A 90 -14.30 7.57 1.94
CA LEU A 90 -12.90 7.77 1.56
C LEU A 90 -12.00 6.88 2.43
N SER A 91 -11.34 5.90 1.84
CA SER A 91 -10.40 5.05 2.55
C SER A 91 -9.00 5.68 2.59
N TYR A 92 -8.55 5.99 3.80
CA TYR A 92 -7.17 6.39 4.08
C TYR A 92 -6.21 5.20 4.15
N ASP A 93 -6.75 3.99 4.15
CA ASP A 93 -5.93 2.80 4.06
C ASP A 93 -5.34 2.77 2.65
N SER A 94 -4.07 3.15 2.54
CA SER A 94 -3.33 2.87 1.32
C SER A 94 -3.48 1.37 1.03
N PRO A 95 -3.75 0.95 -0.22
CA PRO A 95 -3.56 -0.44 -0.62
C PRO A 95 -2.08 -0.73 -0.47
N SER A 96 -1.68 -1.03 0.76
CA SER A 96 -0.32 -1.36 1.15
C SER A 96 -0.09 -2.76 0.61
N LEU A 97 0.13 -2.83 -0.70
CA LEU A 97 0.79 -3.95 -1.38
C LEU A 97 2.09 -4.31 -0.63
N THR A 98 2.64 -3.37 0.14
CA THR A 98 3.64 -3.57 1.18
C THR A 98 3.36 -4.78 2.07
N SER A 99 2.15 -5.03 2.59
CA SER A 99 1.96 -6.16 3.51
C SER A 99 2.14 -7.52 2.82
N GLY A 100 1.61 -7.68 1.61
CA GLY A 100 1.77 -8.92 0.82
C GLY A 100 3.18 -9.08 0.25
N ILE A 101 3.75 -8.00 -0.30
CA ILE A 101 5.10 -8.00 -0.87
C ILE A 101 6.16 -8.25 0.21
N LEU A 102 6.02 -7.65 1.40
CA LEU A 102 6.96 -7.87 2.51
C LEU A 102 6.93 -9.33 2.99
N LEU A 103 5.76 -9.97 3.02
CA LEU A 103 5.67 -11.40 3.34
C LEU A 103 6.39 -12.28 2.30
N VAL A 104 6.22 -11.99 1.01
CA VAL A 104 6.91 -12.72 -0.07
C VAL A 104 8.43 -12.54 0.04
N ILE A 105 8.90 -11.30 0.27
CA ILE A 105 10.32 -11.01 0.46
C ILE A 105 10.89 -11.77 1.66
N LEU A 106 10.16 -11.81 2.78
CA LEU A 106 10.57 -12.53 3.98
C LEU A 106 10.71 -14.04 3.72
N ILE A 107 9.74 -14.64 3.02
CA ILE A 107 9.77 -16.07 2.66
C ILE A 107 10.96 -16.36 1.74
N CYS A 108 11.18 -15.53 0.72
CA CYS A 108 12.33 -15.68 -0.19
C CYS A 108 13.68 -15.56 0.54
N ALA A 109 13.80 -14.63 1.49
CA ALA A 109 15.01 -14.46 2.28
C ALA A 109 15.30 -15.70 3.15
N ILE A 110 14.29 -16.25 3.81
CA ILE A 110 14.42 -17.47 4.62
C ILE A 110 14.80 -18.67 3.73
N ALA A 111 14.14 -18.83 2.57
CA ALA A 111 14.44 -19.91 1.64
C ALA A 111 15.88 -19.83 1.11
N MET A 112 16.38 -18.64 0.78
CA MET A 112 17.77 -18.45 0.36
C MET A 112 18.76 -18.81 1.48
N LEU A 113 18.51 -18.38 2.72
CA LEU A 113 19.36 -18.73 3.86
C LEU A 113 19.39 -20.24 4.12
N LEU A 114 18.25 -20.92 4.02
CA LEU A 114 18.17 -22.38 4.17
C LEU A 114 18.93 -23.10 3.04
N CYS A 115 18.79 -22.65 1.79
CA CYS A 115 19.57 -23.19 0.67
C CYS A 115 21.07 -23.04 0.90
N LEU A 116 21.55 -21.86 1.31
CA LEU A 116 22.96 -21.63 1.62
C LEU A 116 23.45 -22.50 2.78
N PHE A 117 22.64 -22.67 3.82
CA PHE A 117 22.96 -23.53 4.95
C PHE A 117 23.05 -25.01 4.56
N CYS A 118 22.09 -25.51 3.77
CA CYS A 118 22.11 -26.86 3.21
C CYS A 118 23.33 -27.08 2.31
N LEU A 119 23.65 -26.12 1.44
CA LEU A 119 24.86 -26.16 0.63
C LEU A 119 26.11 -26.21 1.52
N ALA A 120 26.22 -25.34 2.53
CA ALA A 120 27.34 -25.34 3.45
C ALA A 120 27.50 -26.68 4.18
N ILE A 121 26.39 -27.30 4.63
CA ILE A 121 26.40 -28.64 5.22
C ILE A 121 26.88 -29.68 4.20
N MET A 122 26.36 -29.66 2.97
CA MET A 122 26.75 -30.59 1.91
C MET A 122 28.23 -30.43 1.54
N TYR A 123 28.73 -29.20 1.41
CA TYR A 123 30.16 -28.91 1.21
C TYR A 123 31.00 -29.39 2.38
N ARG A 124 30.55 -29.17 3.64
CA ARG A 124 31.23 -29.68 4.85
C ARG A 124 31.26 -31.21 4.90
N ARG A 125 30.15 -31.87 4.58
CA ARG A 125 30.08 -33.35 4.53
C ARG A 125 30.97 -33.89 3.40
N LYS A 126 30.89 -33.28 2.22
CA LYS A 126 31.69 -33.67 1.05
C LYS A 126 33.18 -33.44 1.27
N THR A 127 33.59 -32.28 1.81
CA THR A 127 35.00 -32.02 2.12
C THR A 127 35.52 -32.95 3.22
N ASN A 128 34.73 -33.25 4.26
CA ASN A 128 35.11 -34.24 5.26
C ASN A 128 35.28 -35.63 4.61
N SER A 129 34.45 -35.97 3.63
CA SER A 129 34.61 -37.20 2.83
C SER A 129 35.88 -37.20 1.95
N HIS A 130 36.24 -36.07 1.33
CA HIS A 130 37.47 -35.97 0.51
C HIS A 130 38.74 -35.91 1.37
N GLN A 131 38.70 -35.25 2.52
CA GLN A 131 39.78 -35.25 3.51
C GLN A 131 40.09 -36.66 4.00
N ARG A 132 39.09 -37.54 4.11
CA ARG A 132 39.30 -38.97 4.41
C ARG A 132 40.04 -39.70 3.28
N GLN A 133 39.73 -39.41 2.02
CA GLN A 133 40.43 -40.04 0.89
C GLN A 133 41.88 -39.57 0.74
N MET A 134 42.17 -38.29 1.00
CA MET A 134 43.56 -37.80 0.97
C MET A 134 44.42 -38.34 2.12
N LYS A 135 43.84 -38.57 3.31
CA LYS A 135 44.54 -39.22 4.42
C LYS A 135 44.84 -40.70 4.14
N TYR A 136 43.93 -41.39 3.46
CA TYR A 136 44.13 -42.78 3.02
C TYR A 136 45.25 -42.91 1.98
N LEU A 137 45.34 -42.00 1.00
CA LEU A 137 46.45 -41.99 0.03
C LEU A 137 47.82 -41.68 0.68
N LYS A 138 47.89 -40.73 1.62
CA LYS A 138 49.16 -40.43 2.33
C LYS A 138 49.67 -41.61 3.16
N THR A 139 48.79 -42.35 3.82
CA THR A 139 49.17 -43.51 4.66
C THR A 139 49.75 -44.66 3.82
N GLN A 140 49.32 -44.82 2.56
CA GLN A 140 49.91 -45.81 1.65
C GLN A 140 51.29 -45.38 1.11
N MET A 141 51.62 -44.09 1.16
CA MET A 141 52.95 -43.58 0.81
C MET A 141 53.95 -43.84 1.93
N ASP A 142 53.57 -43.58 3.19
CA ASP A 142 54.44 -43.79 4.36
C ASP A 142 54.75 -45.28 4.61
N THR A 143 53.86 -46.19 4.19
CA THR A 143 54.08 -47.65 4.35
C THR A 143 55.07 -48.22 3.32
N ILE A 144 55.37 -47.48 2.25
CA ILE A 144 56.33 -47.89 1.22
C ILE A 144 57.74 -47.35 1.54
N GLU A 145 57.86 -46.19 2.20
CA GLU A 145 59.16 -45.66 2.64
C GLU A 145 59.80 -46.43 3.80
N MET A 146 59.03 -47.22 4.57
CA MET A 146 59.55 -48.00 5.72
C MET A 146 60.00 -49.42 5.38
N LYS A 147 60.12 -49.77 4.08
CA LYS A 147 60.58 -51.10 3.61
C LYS A 147 61.96 -51.10 2.94
N PHE A 148 62.74 -50.03 3.11
CA PHE A 148 64.14 -49.96 2.68
C PHE A 148 65.09 -49.89 3.87
#